data_AF-A0A409VH11-F1
#
_entry.id   AF-A0A409VH11-F1
#
_cell.length_a   1.000
_cell.length_b   1.000
_cell.length_c   1.000
_cell.angle_alpha   90.00
_cell.angle_beta   90.00
_cell.angle_gamma   90.00
#
_symmetry.space_group_name_H-M   'P 1'
#
loop_
_entity.id
_entity.type
_entity.pdbx_description
1 polymer ?
#
loop_
_entity_poly.entity_id
_entity_poly.type
_entity_poly.pdbx_seq_one_letter_code
_entity_poly.pdbx_strand_id
1 'polypeptide(L)'
;MATTTDFPERIRDAAKQFRSECTAWTQFRLEPNGKINIRLQAPDIMQQFVGDVEFGRDPKGLLFYNNAASDFAMRDHDFQYTKLGNGPWKTVIVDFYETEDTDVVARFIARVDTSKYSIPGEGTTRRGNGKWSKFPGATAQTTVIRGEGRNRLYLQFPALKKYVYFKTTGTTAIEKKSGVLIFKDYNMLQDFVDNRAVLADCASDRIVFRTERSTDSVVVALFIPNEPLTLGPSTNDAPSPTTWKPFDPRNSASGFTSRTMPVNLEFEDEDVDEDCKFESNQSAS
;
A
#
# COMPACT_ATOMS: atom_id res chain seq x y z
N MET A 1 -26.79 16.38 15.70
CA MET A 1 -25.33 16.48 15.84
C MET A 1 -24.81 15.07 16.08
N ALA A 2 -23.97 14.53 15.20
CA ALA A 2 -23.43 13.16 15.36
C ALA A 2 -22.27 13.18 16.36
N THR A 3 -22.47 12.58 17.52
CA THR A 3 -21.44 12.39 18.55
C THR A 3 -20.53 11.23 18.17
N THR A 4 -19.36 11.15 18.81
CA THR A 4 -18.27 10.17 18.63
C THR A 4 -18.69 8.69 18.77
N THR A 5 -19.97 8.43 19.08
CA THR A 5 -20.62 7.15 19.36
C THR A 5 -21.09 6.38 18.13
N ASP A 6 -21.19 7.00 16.96
CA ASP A 6 -21.85 6.35 15.81
C ASP A 6 -21.03 5.19 15.20
N PHE A 7 -19.69 5.25 15.19
CA PHE A 7 -18.88 4.27 14.44
C PHE A 7 -19.11 2.81 14.88
N PRO A 8 -19.02 2.44 16.18
CA PRO A 8 -19.32 1.07 16.61
C PRO A 8 -20.74 0.62 16.30
N GLU A 9 -21.71 1.54 16.35
CA GLU A 9 -23.11 1.22 16.03
C GLU A 9 -23.29 0.93 14.55
N ARG A 10 -22.65 1.70 13.66
CA ARG A 10 -22.68 1.45 12.22
C ARG A 10 -22.05 0.10 11.86
N ILE A 11 -20.94 -0.26 12.50
CA ILE A 11 -20.33 -1.58 12.36
C ILE A 11 -21.32 -2.68 12.81
N ARG A 12 -21.92 -2.53 14.00
CA ARG A 12 -22.89 -3.49 14.53
C ARG A 12 -24.11 -3.65 13.62
N ASP A 13 -24.63 -2.55 13.07
CA ASP A 13 -25.81 -2.59 12.21
C ASP A 13 -25.49 -3.20 10.84
N ALA A 14 -24.30 -2.92 10.28
CA ALA A 14 -23.83 -3.60 9.09
C ALA A 14 -23.66 -5.11 9.32
N ALA A 15 -23.08 -5.52 10.44
CA ALA A 15 -22.91 -6.92 10.80
C ALA A 15 -24.24 -7.68 11.02
N LYS A 16 -25.35 -6.98 11.27
CA LYS A 16 -26.71 -7.59 11.29
C LYS A 16 -27.29 -7.75 9.89
N GLN A 17 -26.94 -6.85 8.98
CA GLN A 17 -27.46 -6.82 7.61
C GLN A 17 -26.70 -7.77 6.67
N PHE A 18 -25.39 -7.92 6.90
CA PHE A 18 -24.48 -8.65 6.03
C PHE A 18 -23.88 -9.86 6.74
N ARG A 19 -23.67 -10.95 5.99
CA ARG A 19 -23.13 -12.20 6.53
C ARG A 19 -21.62 -12.28 6.57
N SER A 20 -20.94 -11.48 5.74
CA SER A 20 -19.50 -11.52 5.55
C SER A 20 -18.91 -10.13 5.67
N GLU A 21 -17.66 -10.08 6.11
CA GLU A 21 -16.87 -8.86 6.19
C GLU A 21 -15.42 -9.15 5.79
N CYS A 22 -14.74 -8.16 5.20
CA CYS A 22 -13.31 -8.23 4.96
C CYS A 22 -12.65 -6.85 5.08
N THR A 23 -11.32 -6.83 5.12
CA THR A 23 -10.59 -5.57 5.07
C THR A 23 -10.64 -5.00 3.66
N ALA A 24 -10.84 -3.69 3.56
CA ALA A 24 -10.76 -2.97 2.30
C ALA A 24 -10.09 -1.60 2.46
N TRP A 25 -9.60 -1.08 1.34
CA TRP A 25 -8.96 0.23 1.22
C TRP A 25 -9.70 1.03 0.17
N THR A 26 -9.97 2.31 0.42
CA THR A 26 -10.74 3.13 -0.52
C THR A 26 -10.10 4.48 -0.78
N GLN A 27 -10.23 4.98 -2.01
CA GLN A 27 -9.81 6.29 -2.47
C GLN A 27 -11.04 7.12 -2.78
N PHE A 28 -10.95 8.42 -2.53
CA PHE A 28 -12.01 9.38 -2.84
C PHE A 28 -11.44 10.53 -3.65
N ARG A 29 -12.11 10.89 -4.73
CA ARG A 29 -11.83 12.08 -5.53
C ARG A 29 -13.12 12.86 -5.73
N LEU A 30 -13.09 14.16 -5.45
CA LEU A 30 -14.18 15.07 -5.79
C LEU A 30 -13.82 15.77 -7.08
N GLU A 31 -14.63 15.57 -8.11
CA GLU A 31 -14.48 16.28 -9.38
C GLU A 31 -14.99 17.72 -9.26
N PRO A 32 -14.53 18.65 -10.13
CA PRO A 32 -14.96 20.05 -10.11
C PRO A 32 -16.48 20.23 -10.25
N ASN A 33 -17.18 19.29 -10.89
CA ASN A 33 -18.63 19.29 -11.05
C ASN A 33 -19.39 18.78 -9.80
N GLY A 34 -18.68 18.47 -8.71
CA GLY A 34 -19.25 17.97 -7.46
C GLY A 34 -19.56 16.47 -7.45
N LYS A 35 -19.27 15.73 -8.53
CA LYS A 35 -19.33 14.26 -8.57
C LYS A 35 -18.21 13.70 -7.69
N ILE A 36 -18.52 12.66 -6.91
CA ILE A 36 -17.51 11.88 -6.22
C ILE A 36 -17.19 10.64 -7.03
N ASN A 37 -15.90 10.36 -7.19
CA ASN A 37 -15.36 9.13 -7.76
C ASN A 37 -14.65 8.38 -6.65
N ILE A 38 -14.81 7.06 -6.61
CA ILE A 38 -14.20 6.21 -5.59
C ILE A 38 -13.51 5.02 -6.22
N ARG A 39 -12.43 4.58 -5.60
CA ARG A 39 -11.82 3.28 -5.91
C ARG A 39 -11.70 2.50 -4.62
N LEU A 40 -12.27 1.31 -4.55
CA LEU A 40 -12.18 0.44 -3.38
C LEU A 40 -11.48 -0.85 -3.77
N GLN A 41 -10.55 -1.31 -2.95
CA GLN A 41 -9.84 -2.57 -3.12
C GLN A 41 -10.11 -3.46 -1.91
N ALA A 42 -10.61 -4.67 -2.15
CA ALA A 42 -10.90 -5.70 -1.17
C ALA A 42 -10.10 -6.97 -1.56
N PRO A 43 -8.79 -7.00 -1.27
CA PRO A 43 -7.91 -8.08 -1.71
C PRO A 43 -8.26 -9.45 -1.12
N ASP A 44 -8.82 -9.50 0.10
CA ASP A 44 -9.20 -10.76 0.75
C ASP A 44 -10.23 -11.56 -0.05
N ILE A 45 -11.08 -10.87 -0.82
CA ILE A 45 -12.09 -11.45 -1.71
C ILE A 45 -11.73 -11.29 -3.19
N MET A 46 -10.55 -10.78 -3.50
CA MET A 46 -10.07 -10.53 -4.86
C MET A 46 -11.02 -9.64 -5.67
N GLN A 47 -11.56 -8.59 -5.06
CA GLN A 47 -12.47 -7.64 -5.71
C GLN A 47 -11.98 -6.21 -5.59
N GLN A 48 -12.28 -5.41 -6.61
CA GLN A 48 -12.11 -3.96 -6.58
C GLN A 48 -13.31 -3.27 -7.22
N PHE A 49 -13.71 -2.16 -6.64
CA PHE A 49 -14.63 -1.20 -7.24
C PHE A 49 -13.83 -0.08 -7.90
N VAL A 50 -14.11 0.24 -9.15
CA VAL A 50 -13.42 1.30 -9.90
C VAL A 50 -14.44 2.32 -10.40
N GLY A 51 -14.45 3.49 -9.78
CA GLY A 51 -14.99 4.73 -10.32
C GLY A 51 -13.84 5.69 -10.58
N ASP A 52 -13.37 5.76 -11.83
CA ASP A 52 -12.49 6.79 -12.43
C ASP A 52 -11.45 7.53 -11.54
N VAL A 53 -10.80 6.84 -10.60
CA VAL A 53 -9.72 7.39 -9.75
C VAL A 53 -8.43 6.61 -9.95
N GLU A 54 -7.38 7.33 -10.35
CA GLU A 54 -6.01 6.83 -10.42
C GLU A 54 -5.21 7.30 -9.19
N PHE A 55 -5.17 6.45 -8.17
CA PHE A 55 -4.23 6.44 -7.04
C PHE A 55 -4.24 7.65 -6.07
N GLY A 56 -4.37 7.35 -4.77
CA GLY A 56 -4.46 8.33 -3.67
C GLY A 56 -4.06 7.72 -2.32
N ARG A 57 -4.34 8.45 -1.21
CA ARG A 57 -4.16 7.95 0.17
C ARG A 57 -5.43 7.24 0.62
N ASP A 58 -5.30 6.02 1.13
CA ASP A 58 -6.46 5.12 1.29
C ASP A 58 -6.82 4.94 2.76
N PRO A 59 -7.96 5.46 3.26
CA PRO A 59 -8.50 4.97 4.51
C PRO A 59 -8.77 3.47 4.46
N LYS A 60 -8.17 2.73 5.40
CA LYS A 60 -8.48 1.33 5.69
C LYS A 60 -9.82 1.24 6.43
N GLY A 61 -10.66 0.30 6.02
CA GLY A 61 -11.95 0.04 6.65
C GLY A 61 -12.39 -1.41 6.49
N LEU A 62 -13.67 -1.65 6.78
CA LEU A 62 -14.34 -2.93 6.65
C LEU A 62 -15.36 -2.86 5.52
N LEU A 63 -15.33 -3.83 4.62
CA LEU A 63 -16.34 -4.05 3.59
C LEU A 63 -17.26 -5.19 4.04
N PHE A 64 -18.54 -4.90 4.18
CA PHE A 64 -19.61 -5.84 4.51
C PHE A 64 -20.38 -6.23 3.25
N TYR A 65 -20.70 -7.51 3.11
CA TYR A 65 -21.40 -8.07 1.95
C TYR A 65 -22.03 -9.43 2.29
N ASN A 66 -22.90 -9.96 1.44
CA ASN A 66 -23.55 -11.26 1.68
C ASN A 66 -22.86 -12.39 0.93
N ASN A 67 -22.58 -12.19 -0.35
CA ASN A 67 -21.96 -13.18 -1.22
C ASN A 67 -21.09 -12.50 -2.29
N ALA A 68 -19.76 -12.60 -2.12
CA ALA A 68 -18.82 -11.96 -3.02
C ALA A 68 -18.90 -12.43 -4.48
N ALA A 69 -19.45 -13.62 -4.75
CA ALA A 69 -19.61 -14.13 -6.10
C ALA A 69 -20.82 -13.55 -6.82
N SER A 70 -21.93 -13.28 -6.12
CA SER A 70 -23.13 -12.67 -6.72
C SER A 70 -23.08 -11.14 -6.65
N ASP A 71 -22.80 -10.58 -5.49
CA ASP A 71 -22.96 -9.16 -5.19
C ASP A 71 -21.99 -8.30 -6.05
N PHE A 72 -20.86 -8.89 -6.44
CA PHE A 72 -19.80 -8.24 -7.23
C PHE A 72 -19.67 -8.77 -8.67
N ALA A 73 -20.52 -9.72 -9.09
CA ALA A 73 -20.51 -10.20 -10.48
C ALA A 73 -21.17 -9.22 -11.46
N MET A 74 -21.98 -8.29 -10.95
CA MET A 74 -22.65 -7.28 -11.76
C MET A 74 -21.70 -6.19 -12.22
N ARG A 75 -21.96 -5.69 -13.44
CA ARG A 75 -21.02 -4.83 -14.16
C ARG A 75 -21.13 -3.37 -13.79
N ASP A 76 -22.28 -2.89 -13.36
CA ASP A 76 -22.50 -1.50 -13.00
C ASP A 76 -23.21 -1.44 -11.65
N HIS A 77 -22.74 -0.55 -10.79
CA HIS A 77 -23.31 -0.29 -9.49
C HIS A 77 -23.34 1.20 -9.21
N ASP A 78 -24.41 1.63 -8.59
CA ASP A 78 -24.46 2.95 -7.97
C ASP A 78 -23.86 2.88 -6.57
N PHE A 79 -23.33 3.99 -6.09
CA PHE A 79 -22.90 4.10 -4.71
C PHE A 79 -23.34 5.41 -4.09
N GLN A 80 -23.55 5.36 -2.77
CA GLN A 80 -23.81 6.51 -1.94
C GLN A 80 -22.71 6.65 -0.90
N TYR A 81 -21.99 7.76 -0.97
CA TYR A 81 -20.99 8.17 0.00
C TYR A 81 -21.61 9.05 1.08
N THR A 82 -21.32 8.76 2.34
CA THR A 82 -21.72 9.56 3.49
C THR A 82 -20.54 9.79 4.43
N LYS A 83 -20.30 11.05 4.80
CA LYS A 83 -19.27 11.47 5.77
C LYS A 83 -19.95 11.99 7.03
N LEU A 84 -19.70 11.35 8.16
CA LEU A 84 -20.30 11.67 9.47
C LEU A 84 -19.23 12.01 10.52
N GLY A 85 -19.67 12.67 11.60
CA GLY A 85 -18.85 12.98 12.78
C GLY A 85 -18.31 14.41 12.82
N ASN A 86 -17.86 14.82 14.00
CA ASN A 86 -17.33 16.14 14.31
C ASN A 86 -15.82 16.10 14.57
N GLY A 87 -15.13 17.22 14.35
CA GLY A 87 -13.69 17.32 14.55
C GLY A 87 -12.87 16.47 13.55
N PRO A 88 -11.62 16.09 13.90
CA PRO A 88 -10.69 15.42 12.99
C PRO A 88 -11.03 13.94 12.75
N TRP A 89 -11.83 13.30 13.61
CA TRP A 89 -12.23 11.91 13.40
C TRP A 89 -13.57 11.84 12.71
N LYS A 90 -13.60 11.28 11.51
CA LYS A 90 -14.81 11.10 10.70
C LYS A 90 -15.11 9.63 10.48
N THR A 91 -16.38 9.31 10.36
CA THR A 91 -16.83 8.01 9.85
C THR A 91 -17.21 8.19 8.39
N VAL A 92 -16.63 7.37 7.52
CA VAL A 92 -16.97 7.31 6.11
C VAL A 92 -17.75 6.02 5.87
N ILE A 93 -18.88 6.16 5.20
CA ILE A 93 -19.73 5.05 4.78
C ILE A 93 -19.88 5.14 3.27
N VAL A 94 -19.73 4.00 2.59
CA VAL A 94 -20.08 3.85 1.18
C VAL A 94 -21.04 2.70 1.05
N ASP A 95 -22.27 3.00 0.67
CA ASP A 95 -23.29 2.01 0.36
C ASP A 95 -23.28 1.75 -1.14
N PHE A 96 -23.20 0.49 -1.54
CA PHE A 96 -23.24 0.06 -2.93
C PHE A 96 -24.62 -0.54 -3.24
N TYR A 97 -25.14 -0.20 -4.40
CA TYR A 97 -26.44 -0.61 -4.90
C TYR A 97 -26.26 -1.22 -6.29
N GLU A 98 -27.05 -2.23 -6.61
CA GLU A 98 -27.26 -2.59 -8.00
C GLU A 98 -27.92 -1.41 -8.73
N THR A 99 -27.56 -1.19 -9.99
CA THR A 99 -28.20 -0.14 -10.79
C THR A 99 -29.71 -0.40 -10.84
N GLU A 100 -30.50 0.64 -10.57
CA GLU A 100 -31.98 0.60 -10.46
C GLU A 100 -32.54 -0.11 -9.22
N ASP A 101 -31.70 -0.66 -8.35
CA ASP A 101 -32.12 -1.21 -7.05
C ASP A 101 -32.01 -0.15 -5.93
N THR A 102 -32.84 -0.29 -4.91
CA THR A 102 -32.78 0.48 -3.66
C THR A 102 -32.07 -0.26 -2.53
N ASP A 103 -31.89 -1.57 -2.67
CA ASP A 103 -31.28 -2.40 -1.63
C ASP A 103 -29.75 -2.30 -1.65
N VAL A 104 -29.16 -2.19 -0.46
CA VAL A 104 -27.70 -2.09 -0.28
C VAL A 104 -27.11 -3.49 -0.37
N VAL A 105 -26.32 -3.75 -1.41
CA VAL A 105 -25.68 -5.05 -1.66
C VAL A 105 -24.35 -5.20 -0.95
N ALA A 106 -23.65 -4.09 -0.74
CA ALA A 106 -22.43 -4.04 0.07
C ALA A 106 -22.28 -2.68 0.76
N ARG A 107 -21.60 -2.67 1.89
CA ARG A 107 -21.33 -1.45 2.66
C ARG A 107 -19.89 -1.41 3.11
N PHE A 108 -19.18 -0.34 2.75
CA PHE A 108 -17.86 -0.05 3.29
C PHE A 108 -17.95 0.96 4.43
N ILE A 109 -17.25 0.70 5.54
CA ILE A 109 -17.19 1.60 6.69
C ILE A 109 -15.73 1.78 7.12
N ALA A 110 -15.30 3.04 7.24
CA ALA A 110 -13.98 3.39 7.77
C ALA A 110 -14.06 4.52 8.80
N ARG A 111 -13.18 4.44 9.81
CA ARG A 111 -12.91 5.57 10.72
C ARG A 111 -11.63 6.25 10.25
N VAL A 112 -11.73 7.53 9.93
CA VAL A 112 -10.67 8.29 9.27
C VAL A 112 -10.26 9.47 10.14
N ASP A 113 -8.96 9.63 10.36
CA ASP A 113 -8.38 10.84 10.92
C ASP A 113 -8.12 11.84 9.80
N THR A 114 -8.97 12.86 9.67
CA THR A 114 -8.91 13.86 8.61
C THR A 114 -7.76 14.85 8.77
N SER A 115 -7.06 14.84 9.91
CA SER A 115 -5.78 15.54 10.03
C SER A 115 -4.66 14.83 9.25
N LYS A 116 -4.81 13.52 8.98
CA LYS A 116 -3.83 12.69 8.25
C LYS A 116 -4.28 12.37 6.82
N TYR A 117 -5.59 12.21 6.63
CA TYR A 117 -6.21 11.80 5.37
C TYR A 117 -7.28 12.80 4.93
N SER A 118 -7.01 13.57 3.88
CA SER A 118 -8.03 14.44 3.29
C SER A 118 -9.13 13.60 2.64
N ILE A 119 -10.38 13.79 3.07
CA ILE A 119 -11.56 13.14 2.48
C ILE A 119 -12.59 14.22 2.08
N PRO A 120 -13.10 14.18 0.84
CA PRO A 120 -13.95 15.22 0.29
C PRO A 120 -15.36 15.27 0.91
N GLY A 121 -16.07 16.37 0.68
CA GLY A 121 -17.50 16.51 0.98
C GLY A 121 -17.84 16.57 2.46
N GLU A 122 -17.67 17.73 3.10
CA GLU A 122 -18.19 17.94 4.46
C GLU A 122 -19.72 17.92 4.48
N GLY A 123 -20.30 17.20 5.46
CA GLY A 123 -21.74 17.24 5.76
C GLY A 123 -22.68 16.85 4.61
N THR A 124 -22.19 16.18 3.57
CA THR A 124 -22.97 15.90 2.36
C THR A 124 -22.97 14.43 2.02
N THR A 125 -24.16 13.92 1.70
CA THR A 125 -24.34 12.66 0.99
C THR A 125 -24.06 12.92 -0.49
N ARG A 126 -23.21 12.10 -1.10
CA ARG A 126 -22.87 12.18 -2.53
C ARG A 126 -23.15 10.84 -3.18
N ARG A 127 -23.45 10.87 -4.47
CA ARG A 127 -23.67 9.67 -5.27
C ARG A 127 -22.68 9.61 -6.42
N GLY A 128 -22.39 8.41 -6.86
CA GLY A 128 -21.62 8.13 -8.05
C GLY A 128 -21.95 6.74 -8.56
N ASN A 129 -21.26 6.36 -9.62
CA ASN A 129 -21.38 5.05 -10.24
C ASN A 129 -19.98 4.48 -10.52
N GLY A 130 -19.93 3.18 -10.73
CA GLY A 130 -18.71 2.48 -11.08
C GLY A 130 -18.98 0.99 -11.22
N LYS A 131 -17.90 0.21 -11.25
CA LYS A 131 -18.02 -1.23 -11.47
C LYS A 131 -17.15 -2.02 -10.53
N TRP A 132 -17.70 -3.14 -10.06
CA TRP A 132 -16.87 -4.19 -9.47
C TRP A 132 -16.14 -4.95 -10.57
N SER A 133 -14.91 -5.33 -10.27
CA SER A 133 -14.08 -6.16 -11.13
C SER A 133 -13.18 -7.00 -10.25
N LYS A 134 -12.79 -8.17 -10.75
CA LYS A 134 -11.78 -8.98 -10.09
C LYS A 134 -10.54 -8.13 -9.88
N PHE A 135 -10.06 -8.09 -8.65
CA PHE A 135 -8.79 -7.50 -8.31
C PHE A 135 -7.70 -8.48 -8.74
N PRO A 136 -6.92 -8.18 -9.81
CA PRO A 136 -5.96 -9.14 -10.35
C PRO A 136 -4.65 -9.03 -9.56
N GLY A 137 -4.73 -9.17 -8.23
CA GLY A 137 -3.59 -9.00 -7.33
C GLY A 137 -3.63 -9.99 -6.19
N ALA A 138 -2.53 -10.69 -5.97
CA ALA A 138 -2.29 -11.47 -4.77
C ALA A 138 -1.78 -10.57 -3.65
N THR A 139 -1.96 -11.03 -2.40
CA THR A 139 -1.45 -10.33 -1.22
C THR A 139 -0.51 -11.19 -0.41
N ALA A 140 0.41 -10.54 0.30
CA ALA A 140 1.29 -11.18 1.26
C ALA A 140 1.50 -10.28 2.49
N GLN A 141 1.40 -10.88 3.68
CA GLN A 141 1.81 -10.23 4.91
C GLN A 141 3.30 -9.88 4.85
N THR A 142 3.63 -8.67 5.27
CA THR A 142 4.96 -8.08 5.13
C THR A 142 5.41 -7.48 6.44
N THR A 143 6.71 -7.57 6.73
CA THR A 143 7.34 -6.81 7.82
C THR A 143 8.39 -5.86 7.27
N VAL A 144 8.30 -4.59 7.67
CA VAL A 144 9.26 -3.53 7.37
C VAL A 144 10.24 -3.39 8.52
N ILE A 145 11.54 -3.35 8.20
CA ILE A 145 12.62 -3.21 9.18
C ILE A 145 13.65 -2.22 8.66
N ARG A 146 14.12 -1.33 9.53
CA ARG A 146 15.32 -0.51 9.33
C ARG A 146 16.13 -0.48 10.61
N GLY A 147 17.42 -0.85 10.51
CA GLY A 147 18.35 -0.74 11.64
C GLY A 147 18.71 0.72 11.92
N GLU A 148 19.03 1.04 13.17
CA GLU A 148 19.45 2.38 13.57
C GLU A 148 20.70 2.85 12.80
N GLY A 149 20.69 4.11 12.34
CA GLY A 149 21.79 4.69 11.56
C GLY A 149 21.92 4.14 10.14
N ARG A 150 21.08 3.17 9.73
CA ARG A 150 21.09 2.60 8.38
C ARG A 150 20.07 3.30 7.50
N ASN A 151 20.46 3.61 6.28
CA ASN A 151 19.58 4.22 5.28
C ASN A 151 18.85 3.18 4.41
N ARG A 152 19.06 1.88 4.64
CA ARG A 152 18.47 0.79 3.87
C ARG A 152 17.22 0.26 4.57
N LEU A 153 16.09 0.31 3.86
CA LEU A 153 14.82 -0.23 4.31
C LEU A 153 14.66 -1.65 3.76
N TYR A 154 14.21 -2.58 4.60
CA TYR A 154 13.95 -3.97 4.22
C TYR A 154 12.47 -4.28 4.38
N LEU A 155 11.88 -4.93 3.38
CA LEU A 155 10.55 -5.52 3.42
C LEU A 155 10.68 -7.02 3.25
N GLN A 156 10.20 -7.78 4.23
CA GLN A 156 10.27 -9.24 4.25
C GLN A 156 8.89 -9.85 3.94
N PHE A 157 8.87 -10.83 3.04
CA PHE A 157 7.65 -11.52 2.57
C PHE A 157 7.78 -13.04 2.83
N PRO A 158 7.58 -13.52 4.08
CA PRO A 158 7.81 -14.93 4.41
C PRO A 158 7.00 -15.91 3.56
N ALA A 159 5.73 -15.61 3.29
CA ALA A 159 4.86 -16.45 2.46
C ALA A 159 5.32 -16.55 1.01
N LEU A 160 6.03 -15.53 0.51
CA LEU A 160 6.58 -15.47 -0.84
C LEU A 160 8.02 -15.98 -0.90
N LYS A 161 8.65 -16.30 0.24
CA LYS A 161 10.09 -16.60 0.34
C LYS A 161 10.94 -15.56 -0.40
N LYS A 162 10.58 -14.28 -0.27
CA LYS A 162 11.31 -13.15 -0.83
C LYS A 162 11.50 -12.05 0.21
N TYR A 163 12.51 -11.22 0.00
CA TYR A 163 12.62 -9.90 0.62
C TYR A 163 13.08 -8.89 -0.42
N VAL A 164 12.76 -7.62 -0.18
CA VAL A 164 13.26 -6.51 -0.99
C VAL A 164 13.93 -5.48 -0.10
N TYR A 165 14.98 -4.84 -0.60
CA TYR A 165 15.57 -3.67 0.03
C TYR A 165 15.89 -2.57 -0.96
N PHE A 166 15.94 -1.35 -0.44
CA PHE A 166 16.33 -0.15 -1.18
C PHE A 166 16.79 0.93 -0.20
N LYS A 167 17.44 1.97 -0.71
CA LYS A 167 17.90 3.11 0.10
C LYS A 167 16.76 4.11 0.29
N THR A 168 16.77 4.80 1.43
CA THR A 168 15.86 5.88 1.82
C THR A 168 16.68 6.98 2.48
N THR A 169 16.21 8.22 2.52
CA THR A 169 16.95 9.32 3.16
C THR A 169 16.94 9.27 4.69
N GLY A 170 15.89 8.71 5.30
CA GLY A 170 15.81 8.54 6.74
C GLY A 170 16.72 7.43 7.28
N THR A 171 17.32 7.70 8.43
CA THR A 171 18.18 6.77 9.21
C THR A 171 17.54 6.34 10.54
N THR A 172 16.36 6.88 10.85
CA THR A 172 15.59 6.52 12.05
C THR A 172 15.19 5.04 11.99
N ALA A 173 15.47 4.31 13.07
CA ALA A 173 15.13 2.90 13.18
C ALA A 173 13.63 2.65 12.97
N ILE A 174 13.31 1.55 12.30
CA ILE A 174 11.94 1.04 12.16
C ILE A 174 11.94 -0.38 12.69
N GLU A 175 11.38 -0.56 13.88
CA GLU A 175 11.23 -1.87 14.50
C GLU A 175 9.99 -2.59 13.93
N LYS A 176 10.24 -3.61 13.11
CA LYS A 176 9.27 -4.64 12.65
C LYS A 176 7.83 -4.14 12.51
N LYS A 177 7.60 -3.17 11.61
CA LYS A 177 6.23 -2.70 11.31
C LYS A 177 5.56 -3.62 10.30
N SER A 178 4.37 -4.11 10.63
CA SER A 178 3.60 -4.97 9.72
C SER A 178 2.86 -4.18 8.64
N GLY A 179 2.60 -4.83 7.51
CA GLY A 179 1.76 -4.32 6.45
C GLY A 179 1.42 -5.41 5.44
N VAL A 180 0.83 -5.01 4.33
CA VAL A 180 0.41 -5.91 3.25
C VAL A 180 1.11 -5.49 1.97
N LEU A 181 1.76 -6.45 1.30
CA LEU A 181 2.19 -6.31 -0.09
C LEU A 181 1.05 -6.79 -0.98
N ILE A 182 0.76 -6.04 -2.02
CA ILE A 182 -0.21 -6.33 -3.04
C ILE A 182 0.51 -6.36 -4.39
N PHE A 183 0.40 -7.43 -5.16
CA PHE A 183 1.15 -7.60 -6.41
C PHE A 183 0.35 -8.41 -7.44
N LYS A 184 0.54 -8.13 -8.73
CA LYS A 184 -0.22 -8.83 -9.79
C LYS A 184 0.39 -10.16 -10.20
N ASP A 185 1.71 -10.18 -10.31
CA ASP A 185 2.47 -11.33 -10.78
C ASP A 185 3.69 -11.54 -9.88
N TYR A 186 3.82 -12.75 -9.34
CA TYR A 186 4.96 -13.14 -8.50
C TYR A 186 6.30 -13.04 -9.25
N ASN A 187 6.29 -13.29 -10.56
CA ASN A 187 7.48 -13.23 -11.41
C ASN A 187 7.99 -11.79 -11.60
N MET A 188 7.11 -10.80 -11.44
CA MET A 188 7.51 -9.38 -11.50
C MET A 188 8.21 -8.90 -10.22
N LEU A 189 8.18 -9.66 -9.12
CA LEU A 189 8.85 -9.32 -7.85
C LEU A 189 10.37 -9.59 -7.94
N GLN A 190 11.05 -8.80 -8.75
CA GLN A 190 12.47 -8.92 -9.07
C GLN A 190 13.08 -7.56 -9.45
N ASP A 191 14.40 -7.47 -9.58
CA ASP A 191 15.14 -6.22 -9.78
C ASP A 191 14.79 -5.55 -11.12
N PHE A 192 14.47 -6.34 -12.15
CA PHE A 192 14.18 -5.88 -13.50
C PHE A 192 12.93 -6.56 -14.07
N VAL A 193 12.04 -5.78 -14.70
CA VAL A 193 10.89 -6.30 -15.44
C VAL A 193 10.96 -5.75 -16.87
N ASP A 194 10.98 -6.63 -17.87
CA ASP A 194 11.16 -6.27 -19.28
C ASP A 194 12.40 -5.36 -19.51
N ASN A 195 13.55 -5.74 -18.95
CA ASN A 195 14.80 -4.97 -18.99
C ASN A 195 14.74 -3.57 -18.37
N ARG A 196 13.73 -3.28 -17.56
CA ARG A 196 13.57 -2.00 -16.85
C ARG A 196 13.75 -2.20 -15.35
N ALA A 197 14.56 -1.35 -14.72
CA ALA A 197 14.79 -1.42 -13.29
C ALA A 197 13.49 -1.19 -12.51
N VAL A 198 13.27 -1.93 -11.43
CA VAL A 198 12.16 -1.72 -10.50
C VAL A 198 12.58 -0.72 -9.42
N LEU A 199 11.86 0.38 -9.33
CA LEU A 199 12.09 1.47 -8.40
C LEU A 199 11.03 1.48 -7.29
N ALA A 200 11.45 1.84 -6.08
CA ALA A 200 10.58 2.09 -4.93
C ALA A 200 10.29 3.58 -4.79
N ASP A 201 9.02 3.94 -4.96
CA ASP A 201 8.48 5.28 -4.73
C ASP A 201 7.83 5.31 -3.34
N CYS A 202 8.42 6.08 -2.43
CA CYS A 202 8.15 5.98 -1.01
C CYS A 202 7.32 7.15 -0.50
N ALA A 203 6.19 6.84 0.13
CA ALA A 203 5.41 7.76 0.95
C ALA A 203 5.32 7.21 2.38
N SER A 204 4.89 8.04 3.33
CA SER A 204 4.69 7.59 4.71
C SER A 204 3.59 6.53 4.83
N ASP A 205 2.61 6.52 3.93
CA ASP A 205 1.45 5.63 3.98
C ASP A 205 1.48 4.50 2.94
N ARG A 206 2.49 4.46 2.06
CA ARG A 206 2.63 3.41 1.04
C ARG A 206 4.03 3.39 0.41
N ILE A 207 4.37 2.26 -0.20
CA ILE A 207 5.54 2.14 -1.08
C ILE A 207 5.08 1.53 -2.39
N VAL A 208 5.26 2.25 -3.50
CA VAL A 208 4.89 1.79 -4.84
C VAL A 208 6.14 1.28 -5.55
N PHE A 209 6.12 0.00 -5.93
CA PHE A 209 7.15 -0.61 -6.76
C PHE A 209 6.72 -0.52 -8.21
N ARG A 210 7.50 0.19 -9.03
CA ARG A 210 7.20 0.38 -10.44
C ARG A 210 8.45 0.34 -11.29
N THR A 211 8.31 -0.09 -12.55
CA THR A 211 9.42 -0.02 -13.50
C THR A 211 9.83 1.43 -13.73
N GLU A 212 11.11 1.66 -14.02
CA GLU A 212 11.64 2.97 -14.35
C GLU A 212 10.86 3.64 -15.48
N ARG A 213 10.91 4.98 -15.48
CA ARG A 213 9.94 5.83 -16.16
C ARG A 213 10.18 5.84 -17.67
N SER A 214 9.42 5.01 -18.40
CA SER A 214 8.92 5.32 -19.74
C SER A 214 7.46 5.77 -19.65
N THR A 215 6.85 6.18 -20.77
CA THR A 215 5.40 6.47 -20.88
C THR A 215 4.51 5.33 -20.37
N ASP A 216 5.08 4.11 -20.24
CA ASP A 216 4.38 2.87 -19.89
C ASP A 216 4.97 2.23 -18.61
N SER A 217 5.22 3.03 -17.58
CA SER A 217 5.67 2.53 -16.27
C SER A 217 4.65 1.53 -15.71
N VAL A 218 5.11 0.32 -15.40
CA VAL A 218 4.26 -0.76 -14.88
C VAL A 218 4.40 -0.81 -13.36
N VAL A 219 3.27 -0.79 -12.65
CA VAL A 219 3.25 -1.05 -11.20
C VAL A 219 3.43 -2.56 -10.98
N VAL A 220 4.55 -2.91 -10.35
CA VAL A 220 4.93 -4.28 -9.98
C VAL A 220 4.21 -4.71 -8.71
N ALA A 221 4.28 -3.87 -7.68
CA ALA A 221 3.67 -4.14 -6.39
C ALA A 221 3.37 -2.84 -5.62
N LEU A 222 2.50 -2.93 -4.63
CA LEU A 222 2.13 -1.87 -3.71
C LEU A 222 2.24 -2.43 -2.29
N PHE A 223 3.04 -1.80 -1.45
CA PHE A 223 3.08 -2.10 -0.03
C PHE A 223 2.30 -1.03 0.75
N ILE A 224 1.39 -1.48 1.61
CA ILE A 224 0.60 -0.65 2.52
C ILE A 224 0.94 -1.04 3.96
N PRO A 225 1.62 -0.18 4.73
CA PRO A 225 1.87 -0.43 6.14
C PRO A 225 0.57 -0.30 6.96
N ASN A 226 0.47 -1.05 8.06
CA ASN A 226 -0.67 -0.91 8.97
C ASN A 226 -0.69 0.45 9.69
N GLU A 227 0.47 1.11 9.78
CA GLU A 227 0.66 2.43 10.35
C GLU A 227 1.65 3.24 9.49
N PRO A 228 1.55 4.58 9.45
CA PRO A 228 2.51 5.38 8.72
C PRO A 228 3.98 5.10 9.11
N LEU A 229 4.84 5.04 8.10
CA LEU A 229 6.28 4.91 8.21
C LEU A 229 6.95 6.27 8.32
N THR A 230 7.96 6.36 9.19
CA THR A 230 8.83 7.53 9.31
C THR A 230 10.04 7.35 8.39
N LEU A 231 9.92 7.82 7.15
CA LEU A 231 10.92 7.57 6.11
C LEU A 231 11.98 8.67 5.96
N GLY A 232 11.86 9.79 6.69
CA GLY A 232 12.71 10.99 6.54
C GLY A 232 11.93 12.19 6.00
N PRO A 233 12.57 13.34 5.78
CA PRO A 233 11.93 14.53 5.18
C PRO A 233 11.37 14.18 3.80
N SER A 234 10.07 14.42 3.62
CA SER A 234 9.24 13.92 2.51
C SER A 234 9.37 14.72 1.20
N THR A 235 10.51 15.33 0.93
CA THR A 235 10.63 16.30 -0.17
C THR A 235 11.29 15.67 -1.39
N ASN A 236 10.47 15.13 -2.30
CA ASN A 236 10.85 14.87 -3.69
C ASN A 236 12.05 13.92 -3.92
N ASP A 237 12.28 12.95 -3.02
CA ASP A 237 13.32 11.96 -3.25
C ASP A 237 13.01 11.16 -4.52
N ALA A 238 14.00 11.06 -5.41
CA ALA A 238 13.88 10.23 -6.60
C ALA A 238 13.59 8.77 -6.19
N PRO A 239 12.71 8.05 -6.92
CA PRO A 239 12.47 6.64 -6.66
C PRO A 239 13.77 5.85 -6.62
N SER A 240 13.95 5.01 -5.60
CA SER A 240 15.20 4.30 -5.37
C SER A 240 15.19 2.93 -6.04
N PRO A 241 16.28 2.50 -6.71
CA PRO A 241 16.40 1.14 -7.21
C PRO A 241 16.22 0.10 -6.11
N THR A 242 15.57 -1.01 -6.47
CA THR A 242 15.26 -2.09 -5.54
C THR A 242 16.12 -3.32 -5.79
N THR A 243 16.36 -4.08 -4.73
CA THR A 243 17.00 -5.40 -4.83
C THR A 243 16.13 -6.43 -4.12
N TRP A 244 15.65 -7.40 -4.89
CA TRP A 244 14.81 -8.51 -4.52
C TRP A 244 15.65 -9.77 -4.43
N LYS A 245 15.54 -10.47 -3.31
CA LYS A 245 16.31 -11.68 -3.06
C LYS A 245 15.42 -12.76 -2.46
N PRO A 246 15.77 -14.04 -2.64
CA PRO A 246 15.14 -15.13 -1.90
C PRO A 246 15.27 -14.92 -0.39
N PHE A 247 14.22 -15.23 0.36
CA PHE A 247 14.20 -15.22 1.82
C PHE A 247 14.06 -16.64 2.33
N ASP A 248 15.06 -17.11 3.08
CA ASP A 248 14.96 -18.37 3.83
C ASP A 248 14.65 -18.07 5.30
N PRO A 249 13.42 -18.36 5.79
CA PRO A 249 13.07 -18.16 7.19
C PRO A 249 13.84 -19.05 8.17
N ARG A 250 14.55 -20.10 7.68
CA ARG A 250 15.39 -20.94 8.54
C ARG A 250 16.69 -20.25 8.94
N ASN A 251 17.16 -19.30 8.13
CA ASN A 251 18.38 -18.53 8.41
C ASN A 251 18.12 -17.32 9.34
N SER A 252 16.87 -16.97 9.62
CA SER A 252 16.53 -15.85 10.53
C SER A 252 16.36 -16.27 11.99
N ALA A 253 16.26 -17.57 12.28
CA ALA A 253 16.11 -18.10 13.64
C ALA A 253 17.42 -18.07 14.47
N SER A 254 18.58 -17.90 13.84
CA SER A 254 19.89 -17.93 14.51
C SER A 254 20.54 -16.56 14.76
N GLY A 255 19.97 -15.45 14.26
CA GLY A 255 20.60 -14.12 14.32
C GLY A 255 19.81 -13.01 15.00
N PHE A 256 18.62 -13.28 15.54
CA PHE A 256 17.69 -12.22 15.99
C PHE A 256 17.16 -12.39 17.42
N THR A 257 17.97 -12.95 18.33
CA THR A 257 17.75 -12.75 19.76
C THR A 257 18.16 -11.34 20.16
N SER A 258 17.20 -10.63 20.76
CA SER A 258 17.33 -9.32 21.38
C SER A 258 18.53 -9.23 22.34
N ARG A 259 19.68 -8.78 21.83
CA ARG A 259 20.77 -8.08 22.54
C ARG A 259 21.89 -7.90 21.53
N THR A 260 22.18 -6.65 21.18
CA THR A 260 23.37 -6.22 20.43
C THR A 260 23.55 -6.96 19.11
N MET A 261 23.19 -6.35 17.97
CA MET A 261 23.61 -6.88 16.67
C MET A 261 25.12 -7.12 16.70
N PRO A 262 25.63 -8.36 16.55
CA PRO A 262 27.03 -8.54 16.29
C PRO A 262 27.30 -7.96 14.91
N VAL A 263 28.26 -7.04 14.87
CA VAL A 263 29.01 -6.67 13.68
C VAL A 263 29.57 -7.97 13.12
N ASN A 264 28.90 -8.54 12.11
CA ASN A 264 29.41 -9.45 11.08
C ASN A 264 28.22 -9.99 10.27
N LEU A 265 27.64 -9.12 9.45
CA LEU A 265 27.25 -9.54 8.11
C LEU A 265 28.52 -9.31 7.29
N GLU A 266 29.27 -10.38 7.04
CA GLU A 266 30.30 -10.38 6.02
C GLU A 266 29.63 -9.95 4.72
N PHE A 267 29.94 -8.73 4.31
CA PHE A 267 29.75 -8.29 2.94
C PHE A 267 30.91 -8.91 2.18
N GLU A 268 30.60 -9.68 1.13
CA GLU A 268 31.57 -9.92 0.08
C GLU A 268 31.95 -8.55 -0.47
N ASP A 269 33.16 -8.10 -0.11
CA ASP A 269 33.83 -7.00 -0.79
C ASP A 269 34.08 -7.48 -2.21
N GLU A 270 33.39 -6.87 -3.19
CA GLU A 270 33.80 -6.97 -4.59
C GLU A 270 35.20 -6.36 -4.70
N ASP A 271 36.17 -7.23 -5.01
CA ASP A 271 37.52 -6.88 -5.39
C ASP A 271 37.49 -5.83 -6.52
N VAL A 272 37.80 -4.58 -6.17
CA VAL A 272 38.20 -3.57 -7.14
C VAL A 272 39.69 -3.77 -7.36
N ASP A 273 40.05 -4.44 -8.44
CA ASP A 273 41.42 -4.52 -8.94
C ASP A 273 41.93 -3.10 -9.28
N GLU A 274 42.62 -2.47 -8.33
CA GLU A 274 43.59 -1.42 -8.59
C GLU A 274 44.95 -2.06 -8.89
N ASP A 275 45.30 -2.17 -10.19
CA ASP A 275 46.70 -2.23 -10.59
C ASP A 275 46.89 -1.75 -12.03
N CYS A 276 47.32 -0.49 -12.18
CA CYS A 276 48.20 -0.07 -13.25
C CYS A 276 48.88 1.27 -12.86
N LYS A 277 49.90 1.16 -12.01
CA LYS A 277 50.98 2.14 -11.96
C LYS A 277 51.87 1.93 -13.19
N PHE A 278 52.02 2.97 -14.00
CA PHE A 278 53.19 3.16 -14.84
C PHE A 278 53.70 4.58 -14.61
N GLU A 279 54.61 4.73 -13.65
CA GLU A 279 55.58 5.81 -13.64
C GLU A 279 56.78 5.36 -14.49
N SER A 280 57.08 6.09 -15.56
CA SER A 280 58.43 6.14 -16.11
C SER A 280 58.88 7.60 -16.13
N ASN A 281 59.88 7.84 -15.29
CA ASN A 281 60.56 9.10 -15.07
C ASN A 281 61.53 9.47 -16.22
N GLN A 282 61.79 10.78 -16.33
CA GLN A 282 63.04 11.43 -16.80
C GLN A 282 63.35 11.36 -18.33
N SER A 283 63.94 12.35 -19.00
CA SER A 283 64.67 13.57 -18.60
C SER A 283 65.01 14.42 -19.85
N ALA A 284 65.18 15.73 -19.61
CA ALA A 284 66.14 16.67 -20.24
C ALA A 284 66.20 16.84 -21.77
N SER A 285 65.82 18.04 -22.23
CA SER A 285 66.67 19.05 -22.89
C SER A 285 65.88 20.33 -23.09
#